data_AF-A0A150QFL9-F1
#
_entry.id   AF-A0A150QFL9-F1
#
_cell.length_a   1.000
_cell.length_b   1.000
_cell.length_c   1.000
_cell.angle_alpha   90.00
_cell.angle_beta   90.00
_cell.angle_gamma   90.00
#
_symmetry.space_group_name_H-M   'P 1'
#
loop_
_entity.id
_entity.type
_entity.pdbx_description
1 polymer ?
#
loop_
_entity_poly.entity_id
_entity_poly.type
_entity_poly.pdbx_seq_one_letter_code
_entity_poly.pdbx_strand_id
1 'polypeptide(L)'
;MTLGRMMLVGCLSLVGTALVGCGLVGADRVGEGGGNVVVTPPTSEGDGCTLTQGYWKNHEESWPVSSLTIGGVAYSQEELLELFRTPPKGDASLIVGHQLIAALLNVASGASDAALGGALADAEAWMAANKDADGRLPYGVKRGSAADAAVSLSGALADFNEGGIGPGHCDDGPSSGSGSTGGGDGGDCDCDGGTGSTGGAGGSDGGTTSTGSGAGDCPHDGGTSSSSSGTGGTGGSSGDPDGGEGGSAWTCDAPCSNGDACSAGYSCVLGCCTFVAN
;
A
#
# COMPACT_ATOMS: atom_id res chain seq x y z
N MET A 1 69.18 1.00 3.17
CA MET A 1 68.47 -0.20 3.65
C MET A 1 67.18 -0.30 2.85
N THR A 2 67.25 -0.57 1.54
CA THR A 2 67.00 -1.87 0.89
C THR A 2 65.65 -2.52 1.22
N LEU A 3 64.80 -2.54 0.18
CA LEU A 3 63.75 -3.53 -0.17
C LEU A 3 62.60 -3.72 0.84
N GLY A 4 61.35 -3.86 0.44
CA GLY A 4 60.75 -4.12 -0.85
C GLY A 4 59.35 -4.66 -0.59
N ARG A 5 58.35 -4.05 -1.23
CA ARG A 5 56.94 -4.41 -1.20
C ARG A 5 56.80 -5.82 -1.78
N MET A 6 56.42 -6.83 -0.98
CA MET A 6 56.10 -8.16 -1.48
C MET A 6 54.60 -8.39 -1.28
N MET A 7 53.88 -8.30 -2.38
CA MET A 7 52.47 -8.66 -2.49
C MET A 7 52.32 -10.15 -2.19
N LEU A 8 51.38 -10.49 -1.30
CA LEU A 8 50.89 -11.86 -1.18
C LEU A 8 49.74 -12.02 -2.18
N VAL A 9 50.09 -12.36 -3.42
CA VAL A 9 49.19 -12.87 -4.44
C VAL A 9 49.56 -14.33 -4.66
N GLY A 10 48.61 -15.25 -4.48
CA GLY A 10 48.71 -16.59 -5.06
C GLY A 10 48.22 -17.74 -4.17
N CYS A 11 47.00 -18.20 -4.49
CA CYS A 11 46.53 -19.58 -4.65
C CYS A 11 45.04 -19.59 -4.25
N LEU A 12 44.12 -19.28 -5.17
CA LEU A 12 43.62 -20.20 -6.20
C LEU A 12 43.36 -21.61 -5.67
N SER A 13 42.45 -21.73 -4.71
CA SER A 13 41.77 -22.99 -4.41
C SER A 13 40.60 -23.14 -5.36
N LEU A 14 40.88 -23.83 -6.46
CA LEU A 14 39.92 -24.30 -7.45
C LEU A 14 39.39 -25.65 -6.95
N VAL A 15 38.26 -25.64 -6.25
CA VAL A 15 37.44 -26.81 -5.91
C VAL A 15 36.00 -26.29 -5.94
N GLY A 16 35.03 -26.84 -6.64
CA GLY A 16 34.94 -27.95 -7.55
C GLY A 16 33.49 -27.90 -8.01
N THR A 17 33.30 -27.93 -9.32
CA THR A 17 32.01 -27.86 -9.99
C THR A 17 31.12 -29.01 -9.52
N ALA A 18 30.00 -28.70 -8.87
CA ALA A 18 28.88 -29.63 -8.73
C ALA A 18 27.61 -28.91 -9.20
N LEU A 19 27.43 -28.94 -10.52
CA LEU A 19 26.14 -28.73 -11.17
C LEU A 19 25.27 -29.94 -10.82
N VAL A 20 24.49 -29.83 -9.74
CA VAL A 20 23.37 -30.75 -9.51
C VAL A 20 22.20 -30.19 -10.31
N GLY A 21 22.13 -30.61 -11.57
CA GLY A 21 20.89 -30.54 -12.34
C GLY A 21 19.94 -31.60 -11.80
N CYS A 22 18.93 -31.18 -11.05
CA CYS A 22 17.74 -32.00 -10.88
C CYS A 22 16.80 -31.68 -12.05
N GLY A 23 16.48 -32.72 -12.80
CA GLY A 23 15.77 -32.66 -14.06
C GLY A 23 14.35 -32.10 -13.94
N LEU A 24 13.96 -31.49 -15.05
CA LEU A 24 12.61 -31.14 -15.46
C LEU A 24 11.63 -32.28 -15.14
N VAL A 25 10.75 -32.08 -14.16
CA VAL A 25 9.45 -32.76 -14.12
C VAL A 25 8.48 -31.95 -14.95
N GLY A 26 7.76 -32.66 -15.82
CA GLY A 26 7.06 -32.13 -16.98
C GLY A 26 6.01 -31.08 -16.68
N ALA A 27 5.92 -30.11 -17.59
CA ALA A 27 4.72 -29.34 -17.82
C ALA A 27 3.64 -30.30 -18.36
N ASP A 28 2.82 -30.84 -17.47
CA ASP A 28 1.56 -31.45 -17.87
C ASP A 28 0.60 -30.32 -18.27
N ARG A 29 0.19 -30.37 -19.54
CA ARG A 29 -0.78 -29.44 -20.11
C ARG A 29 -2.17 -29.83 -19.61
N VAL A 30 -2.75 -29.01 -18.74
CA VAL A 30 -4.18 -29.07 -18.44
C VAL A 30 -4.81 -27.71 -18.72
N GLY A 31 -5.61 -27.69 -19.79
CA GLY A 31 -6.92 -27.04 -19.86
C GLY A 31 -7.01 -25.52 -19.73
N GLU A 32 -7.27 -24.87 -20.86
CA GLU A 32 -7.96 -23.58 -20.92
C GLU A 32 -9.24 -23.59 -20.07
N GLY A 33 -9.28 -22.71 -19.06
CA GLY A 33 -10.47 -22.34 -18.31
C GLY A 33 -10.21 -21.01 -17.62
N GLY A 34 -10.74 -19.92 -18.20
CA GLY A 34 -10.52 -18.54 -17.77
C GLY A 34 -11.19 -18.19 -16.44
N GLY A 35 -10.63 -18.68 -15.33
CA GLY A 35 -10.87 -18.17 -13.99
C GLY A 35 -9.66 -17.37 -13.54
N ASN A 36 -9.85 -16.09 -13.21
CA ASN A 36 -8.84 -15.29 -12.53
C ASN A 36 -8.68 -15.83 -11.11
N VAL A 37 -7.84 -16.86 -10.93
CA VAL A 37 -7.43 -17.30 -9.61
C VAL A 37 -6.46 -16.23 -9.11
N VAL A 38 -6.98 -15.30 -8.30
CA VAL A 38 -6.13 -14.51 -7.41
C VAL A 38 -5.46 -15.53 -6.49
N VAL A 39 -4.24 -15.94 -6.86
CA VAL A 39 -3.38 -16.69 -5.97
C VAL A 39 -2.91 -15.69 -4.92
N THR A 40 -3.73 -15.47 -3.90
CA THR A 40 -3.21 -14.94 -2.66
C THR A 40 -2.22 -15.98 -2.14
N PRO A 41 -0.94 -15.60 -1.87
CA PRO A 41 -0.05 -16.51 -1.17
C PRO A 41 -0.76 -16.93 0.13
N PRO A 42 -0.67 -18.21 0.55
CA PRO A 42 -1.25 -18.61 1.81
C PRO A 42 -0.63 -17.74 2.89
N THR A 43 -1.44 -16.91 3.56
CA THR A 43 -1.09 -16.35 4.85
C THR A 43 -0.83 -17.55 5.74
N SER A 44 0.45 -17.84 6.02
CA SER A 44 0.77 -18.96 6.88
C SER A 44 0.18 -18.60 8.24
N GLU A 45 -0.71 -19.45 8.75
CA GLU A 45 -1.25 -19.36 10.10
C GLU A 45 -0.07 -19.33 11.08
N GLY A 46 0.38 -18.12 11.46
CA GLY A 46 1.62 -17.90 12.21
C GLY A 46 2.51 -16.74 11.75
N ASP A 47 2.24 -16.09 10.61
CA ASP A 47 3.07 -14.99 10.07
C ASP A 47 2.78 -13.61 10.69
N GLY A 48 1.99 -13.55 11.77
CA GLY A 48 1.56 -12.30 12.40
C GLY A 48 0.61 -11.49 11.52
N CYS A 49 0.53 -10.18 11.77
CA CYS A 49 -0.19 -9.20 10.96
C CYS A 49 0.47 -7.82 11.14
N THR A 50 0.27 -6.91 10.20
CA THR A 50 0.86 -5.56 10.26
C THR A 50 -0.14 -4.54 10.80
N LEU A 51 0.39 -3.48 11.40
CA LEU A 51 -0.30 -2.31 11.90
C LEU A 51 0.28 -1.05 11.24
N THR A 52 -0.56 -0.03 11.07
CA THR A 52 -0.19 1.19 10.33
C THR A 52 0.82 2.03 11.09
N GLN A 53 1.50 2.93 10.37
CA GLN A 53 2.32 3.97 11.01
C GLN A 53 1.51 4.80 12.03
N GLY A 54 0.23 5.06 11.72
CA GLY A 54 -0.69 5.80 12.58
C GLY A 54 -0.97 5.07 13.90
N TYR A 55 -1.14 3.76 13.85
CA TYR A 55 -1.33 2.93 15.04
C TYR A 55 -0.14 3.08 15.99
N TRP A 56 1.08 2.83 15.49
CA TRP A 56 2.30 2.86 16.32
C TRP A 56 2.56 4.22 16.94
N LYS A 57 2.28 5.31 16.22
CA LYS A 57 2.42 6.68 16.75
C LYS A 57 1.49 6.99 17.92
N ASN A 58 0.33 6.33 17.98
CA ASN A 58 -0.75 6.64 18.92
C ASN A 58 -0.93 5.59 20.04
N HIS A 59 -0.22 4.46 19.96
CA HIS A 59 -0.29 3.36 20.94
C HIS A 59 1.12 2.98 21.40
N GLU A 60 1.80 3.88 22.11
CA GLU A 60 3.16 3.66 22.63
C GLU A 60 3.23 2.50 23.63
N GLU A 61 2.14 2.24 24.34
CA GLU A 61 1.97 1.13 25.26
C GLU A 61 1.97 -0.25 24.58
N SER A 62 1.67 -0.29 23.28
CA SER A 62 1.64 -1.53 22.48
C SER A 62 2.98 -1.88 21.86
N TRP A 63 4.02 -1.03 22.00
CA TRP A 63 5.31 -1.29 21.36
C TRP A 63 5.98 -2.53 21.97
N PRO A 64 6.39 -3.52 21.17
CA PRO A 64 7.04 -4.73 21.66
C PRO A 64 8.47 -4.47 22.16
N VAL A 65 9.05 -3.31 21.84
CA VAL A 65 10.44 -2.93 22.15
C VAL A 65 10.51 -1.48 22.62
N SER A 66 11.44 -1.19 23.52
CA SER A 66 11.68 0.16 24.06
C SER A 66 12.66 1.01 23.24
N SER A 67 13.26 0.43 22.20
CA SER A 67 14.26 1.10 21.36
C SER A 67 14.39 0.40 20.01
N LEU A 68 14.72 1.16 18.97
CA LEU A 68 15.08 0.63 17.66
C LEU A 68 16.44 1.17 17.22
N THR A 69 17.10 0.43 16.34
CA THR A 69 18.29 0.91 15.63
C THR A 69 17.90 1.29 14.22
N ILE A 70 18.16 2.54 13.83
CA ILE A 70 17.87 3.08 12.50
C ILE A 70 19.17 3.54 11.85
N GLY A 71 19.53 2.96 10.71
CA GLY A 71 20.79 3.23 10.01
C GLY A 71 22.03 2.98 10.86
N GLY A 72 21.96 2.03 11.80
CA GLY A 72 23.04 1.75 12.76
C GLY A 72 23.13 2.73 13.95
N VAL A 73 22.10 3.54 14.18
CA VAL A 73 22.02 4.45 15.33
C VAL A 73 20.86 4.04 16.22
N ALA A 74 21.11 3.87 17.52
CA ALA A 74 20.06 3.56 18.49
C ALA A 74 19.22 4.80 18.82
N TYR A 75 17.90 4.61 18.89
CA TYR A 75 16.91 5.58 19.33
C TYR A 75 16.04 4.98 20.43
N SER A 76 15.74 5.75 21.46
CA SER A 76 14.73 5.38 22.44
C SER A 76 13.32 5.49 21.84
N GLN A 77 12.34 4.84 22.48
CA GLN A 77 10.94 4.97 22.11
C GLN A 77 10.49 6.44 22.06
N GLU A 78 10.90 7.26 23.04
CA GLU A 78 10.53 8.67 23.10
C GLU A 78 11.06 9.46 21.89
N GLU A 79 12.32 9.24 21.52
CA GLU A 79 12.92 9.88 20.34
C GLU A 79 12.21 9.46 19.05
N LEU A 80 11.82 8.18 18.93
CA LEU A 80 11.10 7.66 17.76
C LEU A 80 9.68 8.24 17.67
N LEU A 81 9.01 8.45 18.80
CA LEU A 81 7.71 9.12 18.85
C LEU A 81 7.81 10.61 18.49
N GLU A 82 8.87 11.30 18.91
CA GLU A 82 9.16 12.66 18.47
C GLU A 82 9.39 12.72 16.94
N LEU A 83 10.12 11.74 16.39
CA LEU A 83 10.28 11.62 14.94
C LEU A 83 8.94 11.41 14.24
N PHE A 84 8.08 10.51 14.70
CA PHE A 84 6.73 10.31 14.15
C PHE A 84 5.85 11.57 14.18
N ARG A 85 6.03 12.42 15.20
CA ARG A 85 5.30 13.69 15.35
C ARG A 85 5.91 14.81 14.53
N THR A 86 7.14 14.65 14.03
CA THR A 86 7.82 15.64 13.19
C THR A 86 7.32 15.53 11.75
N PRO A 87 6.66 16.56 11.20
CA PRO A 87 6.19 16.52 9.81
C PRO A 87 7.37 16.48 8.83
N PRO A 88 7.37 15.60 7.81
CA PRO A 88 8.52 15.45 6.91
C PRO A 88 8.90 16.73 6.15
N LYS A 89 7.95 17.62 5.82
CA LYS A 89 8.20 18.90 5.10
C LYS A 89 9.08 18.74 3.85
N GLY A 90 8.95 17.62 3.15
CA GLY A 90 9.72 17.29 1.94
C GLY A 90 11.11 16.72 2.20
N ASP A 91 11.46 16.39 3.44
CA ASP A 91 12.68 15.65 3.77
C ASP A 91 12.43 14.14 3.61
N ALA A 92 13.04 13.57 2.57
CA ALA A 92 12.95 12.16 2.24
C ALA A 92 13.48 11.25 3.35
N SER A 93 14.42 11.71 4.18
CA SER A 93 14.91 10.93 5.33
C SER A 93 13.83 10.73 6.40
N LEU A 94 12.95 11.72 6.61
CA LEU A 94 11.79 11.58 7.49
C LEU A 94 10.70 10.72 6.86
N ILE A 95 10.49 10.82 5.54
CA ILE A 95 9.49 10.01 4.83
C ILE A 95 9.83 8.52 4.97
N VAL A 96 11.07 8.12 4.63
CA VAL A 96 11.49 6.72 4.77
C VAL A 96 11.66 6.32 6.23
N GLY A 97 12.15 7.24 7.08
CA GLY A 97 12.29 6.98 8.51
C GLY A 97 10.98 6.64 9.18
N HIS A 98 9.89 7.36 8.87
CA HIS A 98 8.55 7.06 9.38
C HIS A 98 8.09 5.64 9.00
N GLN A 99 8.21 5.27 7.72
CA GLN A 99 7.78 3.95 7.26
C GLN A 99 8.66 2.82 7.81
N LEU A 100 9.97 3.06 7.92
CA LEU A 100 10.92 2.10 8.47
C LEU A 100 10.67 1.82 9.96
N ILE A 101 10.40 2.86 10.76
CA ILE A 101 10.07 2.68 12.19
C ILE A 101 8.82 1.80 12.34
N ALA A 102 7.76 2.07 11.56
CA ALA A 102 6.54 1.26 11.60
C ALA A 102 6.79 -0.19 11.15
N ALA A 103 7.57 -0.39 10.08
CA ALA A 103 7.90 -1.73 9.59
C ALA A 103 8.70 -2.54 10.61
N LEU A 104 9.68 -1.92 11.27
CA LEU A 104 10.46 -2.57 12.34
C LEU A 104 9.58 -2.94 13.54
N LEU A 105 8.60 -2.11 13.91
CA LEU A 105 7.66 -2.43 14.98
C LEU A 105 6.71 -3.57 14.59
N ASN A 106 6.27 -3.63 13.33
CA ASN A 106 5.49 -4.75 12.81
C ASN A 106 6.29 -6.06 12.89
N VAL A 107 7.54 -6.07 12.43
CA VAL A 107 8.42 -7.24 12.52
C VAL A 107 8.69 -7.63 13.98
N ALA A 108 8.95 -6.65 14.85
CA ALA A 108 9.15 -6.90 16.28
C ALA A 108 7.88 -7.45 16.96
N SER A 109 6.69 -7.17 16.40
CA SER A 109 5.39 -7.69 16.86
C SER A 109 5.05 -9.07 16.27
N GLY A 110 5.93 -9.62 15.43
CA GLY A 110 5.80 -10.96 14.87
C GLY A 110 5.29 -11.01 13.42
N ALA A 111 5.14 -9.87 12.74
CA ALA A 111 4.80 -9.85 11.33
C ALA A 111 5.96 -10.37 10.46
N SER A 112 5.69 -11.31 9.56
CA SER A 112 6.65 -11.82 8.59
C SER A 112 7.01 -10.76 7.56
N ASP A 113 8.31 -10.45 7.42
CA ASP A 113 8.84 -9.48 6.45
C ASP A 113 9.20 -10.08 5.09
N ALA A 114 8.93 -11.38 4.86
CA ALA A 114 9.37 -12.09 3.66
C ALA A 114 8.92 -11.40 2.35
N ALA A 115 7.73 -10.79 2.36
CA ALA A 115 7.18 -10.08 1.20
C ALA A 115 7.92 -8.77 0.85
N LEU A 116 8.68 -8.19 1.79
CA LEU A 116 9.48 -6.99 1.53
C LEU A 116 10.67 -7.28 0.60
N GLY A 117 11.06 -8.54 0.42
CA GLY A 117 12.09 -8.92 -0.56
C GLY A 117 13.46 -8.23 -0.35
N GLY A 118 13.75 -7.79 0.87
CA GLY A 118 14.97 -7.05 1.23
C GLY A 118 14.80 -5.53 1.40
N ALA A 119 13.63 -4.96 1.08
CA ALA A 119 13.40 -3.50 1.18
C ALA A 119 13.65 -2.93 2.59
N LEU A 120 13.40 -3.72 3.65
CA LEU A 120 13.74 -3.34 5.03
C LEU A 120 15.25 -3.13 5.21
N ALA A 121 16.07 -4.04 4.70
CA ALA A 121 17.52 -3.96 4.76
C ALA A 121 18.06 -2.83 3.87
N ASP A 122 17.47 -2.62 2.70
CA ASP A 122 17.84 -1.52 1.81
C ASP A 122 17.51 -0.15 2.42
N ALA A 123 16.38 -0.03 3.14
CA ALA A 123 16.05 1.16 3.89
C ALA A 123 17.05 1.43 5.03
N GLU A 124 17.40 0.42 5.82
CA GLU A 124 18.46 0.53 6.85
C GLU A 124 19.81 0.96 6.23
N ALA A 125 20.20 0.37 5.10
CA ALA A 125 21.41 0.73 4.38
C ALA A 125 21.37 2.16 3.85
N TRP A 126 20.22 2.59 3.30
CA TRP A 126 20.00 3.97 2.88
C TRP A 126 20.15 4.94 4.05
N MET A 127 19.57 4.61 5.21
CA MET A 127 19.68 5.42 6.43
C MET A 127 21.12 5.53 6.92
N ALA A 128 21.90 4.45 6.82
CA ALA A 128 23.31 4.45 7.18
C ALA A 128 24.17 5.31 6.24
N ALA A 129 23.85 5.30 4.93
CA ALA A 129 24.64 5.95 3.90
C ALA A 129 24.37 7.46 3.73
N ASN A 130 23.19 7.95 4.13
CA ASN A 130 22.73 9.33 3.87
C ASN A 130 22.69 10.22 5.11
N LYS A 131 23.37 9.84 6.20
CA LYS A 131 23.48 10.65 7.41
C LYS A 131 24.09 12.02 7.13
N ASP A 132 23.56 13.01 7.82
CA ASP A 132 24.19 14.33 7.90
C ASP A 132 25.30 14.35 8.97
N ALA A 133 25.76 15.57 9.32
CA ALA A 133 26.83 15.74 10.31
C ALA A 133 26.40 15.37 11.74
N ASP A 134 25.12 15.53 12.07
CA ASP A 134 24.56 15.17 13.38
C ASP A 134 24.39 13.65 13.50
N GLY A 135 24.26 12.96 12.36
CA GLY A 135 24.21 11.51 12.28
C GLY A 135 22.90 10.93 12.83
N ARG A 136 21.91 11.78 13.10
CA ARG A 136 20.58 11.43 13.61
C ARG A 136 19.51 12.10 12.75
N LEU A 137 18.35 11.46 12.63
CA LEU A 137 17.24 12.03 11.87
C LEU A 137 16.78 13.35 12.50
N PRO A 138 16.29 14.30 11.68
CA PRO A 138 16.23 14.30 10.21
C PRO A 138 17.57 14.65 9.52
N TYR A 139 17.83 14.12 8.32
CA TYR A 139 19.08 14.38 7.56
C TYR A 139 18.97 15.53 6.52
N GLY A 140 17.78 16.09 6.30
CA GLY A 140 17.58 17.22 5.39
C GLY A 140 17.61 16.88 3.89
N VAL A 141 17.36 15.62 3.51
CA VAL A 141 17.46 15.15 2.12
C VAL A 141 16.21 15.53 1.33
N LYS A 142 16.27 16.60 0.53
CA LYS A 142 15.08 17.15 -0.15
C LYS A 142 14.88 16.71 -1.61
N ARG A 143 15.95 16.43 -2.35
CA ARG A 143 15.93 16.19 -3.81
C ARG A 143 17.11 15.33 -4.25
N GLY A 144 17.04 14.83 -5.49
CA GLY A 144 18.09 14.06 -6.14
C GLY A 144 17.93 12.56 -5.93
N SER A 145 18.84 11.78 -6.50
CA SER A 145 18.73 10.31 -6.53
C SER A 145 18.60 9.66 -5.14
N ALA A 146 19.22 10.25 -4.10
CA ALA A 146 19.05 9.78 -2.73
C ALA A 146 17.61 9.97 -2.23
N ALA A 147 16.99 11.12 -2.53
CA ALA A 147 15.59 11.38 -2.20
C ALA A 147 14.65 10.44 -2.97
N ASP A 148 14.91 10.24 -4.26
CA ASP A 148 14.11 9.34 -5.11
C ASP A 148 14.17 7.89 -4.59
N ALA A 149 15.36 7.42 -4.21
CA ALA A 149 15.54 6.11 -3.60
C ALA A 149 14.79 5.98 -2.27
N ALA A 150 14.86 6.99 -1.39
CA ALA A 150 14.10 6.99 -0.13
C ALA A 150 12.60 6.93 -0.36
N VAL A 151 12.06 7.68 -1.34
CA VAL A 151 10.63 7.64 -1.66
C VAL A 151 10.21 6.27 -2.19
N SER A 152 11.02 5.64 -3.06
CA SER A 152 10.75 4.29 -3.55
C SER A 152 10.73 3.26 -2.42
N LEU A 153 11.70 3.32 -1.51
CA LEU A 153 11.75 2.44 -0.33
C LEU A 153 10.57 2.70 0.60
N SER A 154 10.19 3.96 0.78
CA SER A 154 9.03 4.34 1.59
C SER A 154 7.74 3.74 1.04
N GLY A 155 7.58 3.67 -0.28
CA GLY A 155 6.42 3.03 -0.92
C GLY A 155 6.31 1.54 -0.57
N ALA A 156 7.40 0.79 -0.74
CA ALA A 156 7.40 -0.65 -0.40
C ALA A 156 7.14 -0.91 1.08
N LEU A 157 7.71 -0.09 1.97
CA LEU A 157 7.48 -0.19 3.41
C LEU A 157 6.05 0.20 3.78
N ALA A 158 5.46 1.21 3.12
CA ALA A 158 4.07 1.59 3.32
C ALA A 158 3.12 0.45 2.90
N ASP A 159 3.33 -0.16 1.73
CA ASP A 159 2.51 -1.30 1.28
C ASP A 159 2.54 -2.46 2.30
N PHE A 160 3.68 -2.71 2.95
CA PHE A 160 3.78 -3.69 4.03
C PHE A 160 3.04 -3.24 5.29
N ASN A 161 3.28 -2.01 5.75
CA ASN A 161 2.69 -1.47 6.98
C ASN A 161 1.16 -1.41 6.91
N GLU A 162 0.60 -1.12 5.73
CA GLU A 162 -0.84 -1.06 5.48
C GLU A 162 -1.43 -2.45 5.14
N GLY A 163 -0.64 -3.51 5.17
CA GLY A 163 -1.07 -4.88 4.91
C GLY A 163 -1.39 -5.19 3.45
N GLY A 164 -1.00 -4.31 2.51
CA GLY A 164 -1.11 -4.54 1.07
C GLY A 164 -0.16 -5.61 0.54
N ILE A 165 0.97 -5.82 1.22
CA ILE A 165 1.86 -6.98 1.05
C ILE A 165 2.20 -7.62 2.39
N GLY A 166 2.65 -8.88 2.36
CA GLY A 166 3.03 -9.61 3.58
C GLY A 166 1.85 -10.32 4.23
N PRO A 167 1.81 -10.44 5.56
CA PRO A 167 0.84 -11.27 6.26
C PRO A 167 -0.58 -10.69 6.32
N GLY A 168 -0.78 -9.47 5.79
CA GLY A 168 -2.05 -8.75 5.88
C GLY A 168 -2.15 -7.89 7.15
N HIS A 169 -3.21 -7.08 7.21
CA HIS A 169 -3.45 -6.14 8.31
C HIS A 169 -4.11 -6.82 9.51
N CYS A 170 -3.82 -6.36 10.73
CA CYS A 170 -4.52 -6.84 11.92
C CYS A 170 -5.96 -6.31 11.95
N ASP A 171 -6.92 -7.16 12.35
CA ASP A 171 -8.27 -6.72 12.65
C ASP A 171 -8.32 -6.01 14.01
N ASP A 172 -8.62 -4.71 14.04
CA ASP A 172 -8.81 -3.96 15.29
C ASP A 172 -10.19 -4.22 15.97
N GLY A 173 -10.85 -5.34 15.66
CA GLY A 173 -12.20 -5.68 16.16
C GLY A 173 -12.50 -7.19 16.08
N PRO A 174 -13.55 -7.70 16.75
CA PRO A 174 -13.73 -9.13 16.95
C PRO A 174 -13.90 -9.85 15.62
N SER A 175 -12.82 -10.49 15.16
CA SER A 175 -12.76 -11.56 14.17
C SER A 175 -13.98 -11.61 13.25
N SER A 176 -14.02 -10.72 12.26
CA SER A 176 -14.68 -11.10 11.01
C SER A 176 -13.72 -12.07 10.33
N GLY A 177 -13.70 -13.30 10.84
CA GLY A 177 -12.99 -14.39 10.20
C GLY A 177 -13.47 -14.45 8.77
N SER A 178 -12.60 -14.10 7.82
CA SER A 178 -12.85 -14.32 6.41
C SER A 178 -12.66 -15.81 6.13
N GLY A 179 -13.50 -16.63 6.76
CA GLY A 179 -13.92 -17.89 6.21
C GLY A 179 -14.79 -17.57 5.00
N SER A 180 -14.16 -17.35 3.86
CA SER A 180 -14.84 -17.33 2.57
C SER A 180 -15.37 -18.73 2.28
N THR A 181 -16.53 -19.06 2.83
CA THR A 181 -17.41 -20.04 2.20
C THR A 181 -18.13 -19.32 1.07
N GLY A 182 -17.64 -19.55 -0.15
CA GLY A 182 -18.39 -19.26 -1.35
C GLY A 182 -19.76 -19.91 -1.28
N GLY A 183 -20.77 -19.12 -1.62
CA GLY A 183 -22.15 -19.51 -1.77
C GLY A 183 -22.87 -18.34 -2.38
N GLY A 184 -22.84 -18.28 -3.71
CA GLY A 184 -23.76 -17.41 -4.43
C GLY A 184 -25.18 -17.86 -4.12
N ASP A 185 -26.10 -16.92 -4.06
CA ASP A 185 -27.47 -17.05 -4.54
C ASP A 185 -28.08 -15.65 -4.51
N GLY A 186 -28.72 -15.26 -5.62
CA GLY A 186 -29.46 -14.03 -5.74
C GLY A 186 -30.55 -13.95 -4.67
N GLY A 187 -30.65 -12.80 -4.03
CA GLY A 187 -31.67 -12.51 -3.03
C GLY A 187 -32.34 -11.19 -3.37
N ASP A 188 -33.62 -11.30 -3.68
CA ASP A 188 -34.53 -10.29 -4.16
C ASP A 188 -34.58 -9.01 -3.30
N CYS A 189 -34.71 -7.86 -3.95
CA CYS A 189 -35.12 -6.64 -3.28
C CYS A 189 -36.64 -6.72 -2.99
N ASP A 190 -36.98 -7.30 -1.84
CA ASP A 190 -38.33 -7.26 -1.28
C ASP A 190 -38.66 -5.85 -0.75
N CYS A 191 -39.51 -5.15 -1.50
CA CYS A 191 -40.20 -3.95 -1.05
C CYS A 191 -41.58 -4.35 -0.52
N ASP A 192 -41.68 -4.92 0.68
CA ASP A 192 -42.98 -5.18 1.32
C ASP A 192 -43.32 -4.08 2.33
N GLY A 193 -44.42 -3.39 2.06
CA GLY A 193 -45.06 -2.44 2.96
C GLY A 193 -45.96 -3.15 3.96
N GLY A 194 -45.67 -2.99 5.26
CA GLY A 194 -46.49 -3.49 6.36
C GLY A 194 -46.80 -2.42 7.39
N THR A 195 -48.09 -2.24 7.65
CA THR A 195 -48.72 -1.23 8.51
C THR A 195 -48.69 -1.58 10.01
N GLY A 196 -48.76 -0.58 10.91
CA GLY A 196 -49.05 -0.83 12.33
C GLY A 196 -48.71 0.30 13.31
N SER A 197 -49.71 1.14 13.62
CA SER A 197 -49.73 2.27 14.58
C SER A 197 -49.39 1.94 16.05
N THR A 198 -48.87 2.94 16.80
CA THR A 198 -49.53 3.50 18.02
C THR A 198 -48.91 4.83 18.52
N GLY A 199 -49.73 5.89 18.60
CA GLY A 199 -49.77 6.99 19.60
C GLY A 199 -48.63 8.03 19.64
N GLY A 200 -48.83 9.35 19.74
CA GLY A 200 -50.03 10.18 19.85
C GLY A 200 -49.69 11.68 20.10
N ALA A 201 -50.71 12.52 19.92
CA ALA A 201 -50.95 13.89 20.44
C ALA A 201 -50.39 15.17 19.73
N GLY A 202 -51.35 15.91 19.11
CA GLY A 202 -51.48 17.38 19.05
C GLY A 202 -50.90 18.09 17.82
N GLY A 203 -51.58 18.93 17.03
CA GLY A 203 -52.94 19.46 16.93
C GLY A 203 -52.96 20.62 15.89
N SER A 204 -54.04 20.73 15.09
CA SER A 204 -54.60 21.94 14.40
C SER A 204 -53.71 22.82 13.48
N ASP A 205 -54.06 23.30 12.26
CA ASP A 205 -55.28 23.37 11.43
C ASP A 205 -54.90 23.72 9.95
N GLY A 206 -55.82 23.45 9.00
CA GLY A 206 -55.90 24.05 7.63
C GLY A 206 -55.58 23.09 6.47
N GLY A 207 -56.56 22.46 5.79
CA GLY A 207 -57.36 23.03 4.68
C GLY A 207 -56.51 23.13 3.40
N THR A 208 -56.67 22.35 2.32
CA THR A 208 -57.86 22.15 1.48
C THR A 208 -57.78 20.87 0.60
N THR A 209 -58.95 20.51 0.09
CA THR A 209 -59.44 19.32 -0.61
C THR A 209 -58.97 19.04 -2.05
N SER A 210 -58.95 17.73 -2.39
CA SER A 210 -59.37 17.08 -3.66
C SER A 210 -58.49 17.29 -4.89
N THR A 211 -58.19 16.34 -5.79
CA THR A 211 -58.66 14.99 -6.22
C THR A 211 -57.65 14.60 -7.32
N GLY A 212 -57.01 13.44 -7.39
CA GLY A 212 -57.58 12.13 -7.70
C GLY A 212 -56.82 11.51 -8.89
N SER A 213 -56.64 10.18 -8.86
CA SER A 213 -56.22 9.29 -9.98
C SER A 213 -54.76 9.43 -10.45
N GLY A 214 -53.91 8.41 -10.47
CA GLY A 214 -54.13 7.04 -10.90
C GLY A 214 -53.38 6.81 -12.22
N ALA A 215 -52.64 5.69 -12.32
CA ALA A 215 -51.74 5.26 -13.40
C ALA A 215 -50.36 5.96 -13.37
N GLY A 216 -49.23 5.26 -13.41
CA GLY A 216 -48.96 4.01 -14.13
C GLY A 216 -47.97 4.32 -15.25
N ASP A 217 -47.04 3.41 -15.46
CA ASP A 217 -46.16 3.31 -16.63
C ASP A 217 -44.84 4.10 -16.60
N CYS A 218 -43.78 3.37 -16.22
CA CYS A 218 -42.45 3.52 -16.80
C CYS A 218 -42.48 2.95 -18.22
N PRO A 219 -41.79 3.60 -19.17
CA PRO A 219 -40.94 2.81 -20.05
C PRO A 219 -39.52 3.37 -20.14
N HIS A 220 -38.57 2.46 -19.94
CA HIS A 220 -37.24 2.54 -20.48
C HIS A 220 -37.28 2.39 -22.00
N ASP A 221 -36.50 3.23 -22.69
CA ASP A 221 -35.82 3.01 -23.98
C ASP A 221 -35.03 4.32 -24.21
N GLY A 222 -33.78 4.40 -24.67
CA GLY A 222 -32.90 3.49 -25.37
C GLY A 222 -31.97 4.36 -26.22
N GLY A 223 -30.69 3.99 -26.32
CA GLY A 223 -29.90 4.12 -27.55
C GLY A 223 -29.44 5.48 -28.10
N THR A 224 -28.12 5.67 -28.03
CA THR A 224 -27.19 6.00 -29.15
C THR A 224 -26.94 7.45 -29.61
N SER A 225 -25.63 7.71 -29.71
CA SER A 225 -24.88 8.35 -30.83
C SER A 225 -24.48 9.84 -30.79
N SER A 226 -23.16 10.00 -30.96
CA SER A 226 -22.41 11.02 -31.72
C SER A 226 -22.26 12.46 -31.22
N SER A 227 -20.99 12.78 -30.90
CA SER A 227 -20.18 13.87 -31.46
C SER A 227 -20.71 15.30 -31.45
N SER A 228 -20.02 16.21 -30.74
CA SER A 228 -19.22 17.29 -31.36
C SER A 228 -18.76 18.35 -30.34
N SER A 229 -17.65 18.97 -30.73
CA SER A 229 -16.81 19.94 -30.03
C SER A 229 -17.53 21.24 -29.62
N GLY A 230 -17.11 21.81 -28.48
CA GLY A 230 -17.51 23.16 -28.07
C GLY A 230 -16.53 23.77 -27.08
N THR A 231 -15.92 24.87 -27.47
CA THR A 231 -14.85 25.62 -26.80
C THR A 231 -15.34 26.54 -25.68
N GLY A 232 -14.52 26.69 -24.63
CA GLY A 232 -14.25 27.98 -23.95
C GLY A 232 -15.26 28.48 -22.91
N GLY A 233 -14.78 28.80 -21.71
CA GLY A 233 -15.53 29.57 -20.72
C GLY A 233 -14.79 29.72 -19.39
N THR A 234 -14.33 30.93 -19.12
CA THR A 234 -13.59 31.39 -17.93
C THR A 234 -14.49 31.71 -16.73
N GLY A 235 -13.90 31.67 -15.52
CA GLY A 235 -14.42 32.26 -14.27
C GLY A 235 -15.05 31.22 -13.35
N GLY A 236 -14.88 31.21 -12.03
CA GLY A 236 -14.29 32.14 -11.10
C GLY A 236 -14.92 31.85 -9.72
N SER A 237 -14.07 31.77 -8.69
CA SER A 237 -14.36 32.00 -7.26
C SER A 237 -15.41 31.17 -6.49
N SER A 238 -14.85 30.42 -5.53
CA SER A 238 -15.16 30.38 -4.09
C SER A 238 -16.45 29.77 -3.56
N GLY A 239 -16.26 28.74 -2.73
CA GLY A 239 -16.90 28.57 -1.41
C GLY A 239 -18.05 27.57 -1.36
N ASP A 240 -17.81 26.39 -0.77
CA ASP A 240 -18.33 25.95 0.55
C ASP A 240 -18.22 24.41 0.75
N PRO A 241 -18.36 23.89 2.00
CA PRO A 241 -17.42 22.94 2.60
C PRO A 241 -17.92 21.48 2.74
N ASP A 242 -17.03 20.64 3.28
CA ASP A 242 -17.21 19.30 3.84
C ASP A 242 -17.54 18.12 2.90
N GLY A 243 -16.71 17.08 3.01
CA GLY A 243 -16.91 15.78 2.38
C GLY A 243 -15.63 15.20 1.81
N GLY A 244 -14.73 14.73 2.68
CA GLY A 244 -13.52 14.04 2.26
C GLY A 244 -13.83 12.67 1.70
N GLU A 245 -13.37 12.39 0.47
CA GLU A 245 -13.14 11.05 -0.06
C GLU A 245 -11.95 11.08 -1.02
N GLY A 246 -11.09 10.08 -0.92
CA GLY A 246 -10.18 9.67 -1.99
C GLY A 246 -9.02 10.62 -2.28
N GLY A 247 -7.93 10.50 -1.51
CA GLY A 247 -6.62 10.90 -2.00
C GLY A 247 -6.40 10.19 -3.35
N SER A 248 -6.22 10.97 -4.41
CA SER A 248 -5.99 10.45 -5.75
C SER A 248 -4.83 9.46 -5.71
N ALA A 249 -5.16 8.17 -5.81
CA ALA A 249 -4.18 7.15 -6.16
C ALA A 249 -3.47 7.66 -7.42
N TRP A 250 -2.14 7.59 -7.41
CA TRP A 250 -1.35 7.89 -8.59
C TRP A 250 -1.72 6.85 -9.66
N THR A 251 -2.71 7.16 -10.50
CA THR A 251 -3.06 6.34 -11.65
C THR A 251 -1.98 6.56 -12.68
N CYS A 252 -1.12 5.57 -12.90
CA CYS A 252 -0.16 5.67 -13.98
C CYS A 252 -0.86 5.51 -15.33
N ASP A 253 -0.39 6.30 -16.30
CA ASP A 253 -0.94 6.34 -17.66
C ASP A 253 -0.74 5.01 -18.40
N ALA A 254 0.29 4.24 -18.01
CA ALA A 254 0.62 2.93 -18.57
C ALA A 254 0.94 1.91 -17.46
N PRO A 255 -0.06 1.16 -16.98
CA PRO A 255 0.14 0.08 -16.01
C PRO A 255 0.81 -1.13 -16.67
N CYS A 256 1.58 -1.88 -15.90
CA CYS A 256 2.25 -3.12 -16.33
C CYS A 256 2.32 -4.12 -15.18
N SER A 257 2.32 -5.42 -15.48
CA SER A 257 2.57 -6.48 -14.50
C SER A 257 3.93 -7.13 -14.72
N ASN A 258 4.43 -7.87 -13.72
CA ASN A 258 5.69 -8.60 -13.84
C ASN A 258 5.65 -9.59 -15.01
N GLY A 259 6.33 -9.25 -16.11
CA GLY A 259 6.37 -10.03 -17.35
C GLY A 259 5.79 -9.31 -18.58
N ASP A 260 5.08 -8.19 -18.40
CA ASP A 260 4.58 -7.39 -19.51
C ASP A 260 5.69 -6.52 -20.12
N ALA A 261 5.74 -6.47 -21.45
CA ALA A 261 6.70 -5.65 -22.17
C ALA A 261 6.19 -4.20 -22.27
N CYS A 262 6.85 -3.29 -21.54
CA CYS A 262 6.72 -1.86 -21.80
C CYS A 262 7.31 -1.50 -23.18
N SER A 263 6.89 -0.37 -23.74
CA SER A 263 7.44 0.17 -24.99
C SER A 263 8.97 0.22 -24.97
N ALA A 264 9.62 0.10 -26.14
CA ALA A 264 11.08 0.08 -26.23
C ALA A 264 11.73 1.27 -25.50
N GLY A 265 12.64 0.97 -24.56
CA GLY A 265 13.27 1.98 -23.68
C GLY A 265 12.58 2.19 -22.33
N TYR A 266 11.54 1.41 -22.01
CA TYR A 266 10.82 1.47 -20.73
C TYR A 266 10.85 0.13 -20.02
N SER A 267 10.86 0.15 -18.69
CA SER A 267 10.76 -1.04 -17.83
C SER A 267 9.60 -0.91 -16.85
N CYS A 268 9.01 -2.05 -16.49
CA CYS A 268 7.97 -2.10 -15.48
C CYS A 268 8.58 -1.93 -14.09
N VAL A 269 8.23 -0.83 -13.42
CA VAL A 269 8.69 -0.52 -12.06
C VAL A 269 7.46 -0.17 -11.24
N LEU A 270 7.21 -0.93 -10.16
CA LEU A 270 6.08 -0.73 -9.26
C LEU A 270 4.72 -0.64 -9.98
N GLY A 271 4.51 -1.53 -10.95
CA GLY A 271 3.26 -1.61 -11.69
C GLY A 271 3.08 -0.58 -12.82
N CYS A 272 4.10 0.22 -13.12
CA CYS A 272 4.03 1.29 -14.13
C CYS A 272 5.25 1.32 -15.06
N CYS A 273 5.02 1.61 -16.34
CA CYS A 273 6.10 1.71 -17.32
C CYS A 273 6.89 3.00 -17.15
N THR A 274 8.17 2.89 -16.77
CA THR A 274 9.08 4.03 -16.56
C THR A 274 10.23 3.99 -17.56
N PHE A 275 10.66 5.17 -18.05
CA PHE A 275 11.75 5.27 -19.01
C PHE A 275 13.08 4.93 -18.34
N VAL A 276 13.84 4.02 -18.94
CA VAL A 276 15.21 3.72 -18.52
C VAL A 276 16.14 4.39 -19.52
N ALA A 277 16.83 5.45 -19.08
CA ALA A 277 17.94 5.99 -19.84
C ALA A 277 19.07 4.95 -19.86
N ASN A 278 19.33 4.38 -21.03
CA ASN A 278 20.53 3.58 -21.29
C ASN A 278 21.73 4.51 -21.51
#